data_AF-A0A2V8XN53-F1
#
_entry.id   AF-A0A2V8XN53-F1
#
_cell.length_a   1.000
_cell.length_b   1.000
_cell.length_c   1.000
_cell.angle_alpha   90.00
_cell.angle_beta   90.00
_cell.angle_gamma   90.00
#
_symmetry.space_group_name_H-M   'P 1'
#
loop_
_entity.id
_entity.type
_entity.pdbx_description
1 polymer ?
#
loop_
_entity_poly.entity_id
_entity_poly.type
_entity_poly.pdbx_seq_one_letter_code
_entity_poly.pdbx_strand_id
1 'polypeptide(L)'
;MNSWAVNFFSLLPGPPQNLTSLRVHPRLRALDLNMKNKKLNAVHVWKQFADLAVPQLRLSVIERAVYFHLLRHSRLEGKPELRFSILWLARGACLSTGSVRQAVRSLVAKGALRLAERSRAGHVVEVRLPEEIRAIRAGKIAARAAERAPSEANFEKADFLESRALRQAIHAREGGFCFYCLRRLRPTVRGVDHVVPRVRGGGNGYRNLVSSCAECNSLKGERRAEDFLRWLYREGRLTAGELSGRLRALAGLAAGKLRPPLPSQRDRGKGGVRKTKERPKRRAQKAGGEILRLATLAQDDDPLRVVKSEPGRFAEGPRHPG
;
A
#
# COMPACT_ATOMS: atom_id res chain seq x y z
N MET A 1 4.28 -74.68 -27.84
CA MET A 1 5.04 -75.47 -28.83
C MET A 1 5.76 -74.50 -29.76
N ASN A 2 6.96 -74.90 -30.14
CA ASN A 2 8.02 -74.10 -30.72
C ASN A 2 7.72 -73.49 -32.10
N SER A 3 8.45 -72.42 -32.38
CA SER A 3 9.14 -72.13 -33.64
C SER A 3 8.30 -71.82 -34.89
N TRP A 4 8.35 -70.55 -35.30
CA TRP A 4 8.55 -70.21 -36.71
C TRP A 4 9.69 -69.20 -36.79
N ALA A 5 10.82 -69.67 -37.32
CA ALA A 5 11.93 -68.86 -37.77
C ALA A 5 11.70 -68.48 -39.23
N VAL A 6 12.01 -67.24 -39.60
CA VAL A 6 12.45 -66.91 -40.96
C VAL A 6 13.50 -65.80 -40.85
N ASN A 7 14.72 -66.18 -41.24
CA ASN A 7 15.88 -65.31 -41.44
C ASN A 7 15.75 -64.56 -42.78
N PHE A 8 16.14 -63.28 -42.82
CA PHE A 8 16.71 -62.72 -44.04
C PHE A 8 17.70 -61.57 -43.75
N PHE A 9 18.97 -61.94 -43.91
CA PHE A 9 20.16 -61.20 -44.38
C PHE A 9 20.15 -59.66 -44.51
N SER A 10 21.27 -59.07 -44.07
CA SER A 10 21.93 -57.85 -44.55
C SER A 10 21.39 -56.48 -44.13
N LEU A 11 22.14 -55.82 -43.24
CA LEU A 11 22.91 -54.58 -43.53
C LEU A 11 23.45 -54.01 -42.21
N LEU A 12 24.72 -54.30 -41.91
CA LEU A 12 25.52 -53.56 -40.93
C LEU A 12 26.05 -52.28 -41.58
N PRO A 13 25.96 -51.10 -40.94
CA PRO A 13 26.91 -50.02 -41.14
C PRO A 13 27.94 -50.01 -40.01
N GLY A 14 29.22 -49.98 -40.42
CA GLY A 14 30.39 -49.93 -39.55
C GLY A 14 30.58 -48.60 -38.79
N PRO A 15 31.67 -48.49 -38.01
CA PRO A 15 31.91 -47.36 -37.12
C PRO A 15 32.49 -46.17 -37.89
N PRO A 16 32.06 -44.92 -37.62
CA PRO A 16 32.72 -43.77 -38.22
C PRO A 16 33.95 -43.38 -37.39
N GLN A 17 35.13 -43.51 -38.01
CA GLN A 17 36.29 -42.68 -37.72
C GLN A 17 36.25 -41.49 -38.69
N ASN A 18 36.17 -40.24 -38.19
CA ASN A 18 37.24 -39.25 -38.33
C ASN A 18 36.81 -37.86 -37.85
N LEU A 19 37.76 -37.22 -37.16
CA LEU A 19 37.78 -35.85 -36.69
C LEU A 19 37.85 -34.88 -37.87
N THR A 20 36.93 -33.90 -37.93
CA THR A 20 37.20 -32.58 -38.53
C THR A 20 36.43 -31.49 -37.78
N SER A 21 37.17 -30.80 -36.91
CA SER A 21 37.13 -29.35 -36.67
C SER A 21 35.82 -28.60 -36.98
N LEU A 22 34.88 -28.58 -36.03
CA LEU A 22 33.99 -27.42 -35.87
C LEU A 22 34.57 -26.52 -34.78
N ARG A 23 35.31 -25.50 -35.23
CA ARG A 23 35.77 -24.37 -34.43
C ARG A 23 34.56 -23.75 -33.72
N VAL A 24 34.38 -24.09 -32.44
CA VAL A 24 33.53 -23.31 -31.56
C VAL A 24 34.20 -21.95 -31.37
N HIS A 25 33.66 -20.93 -32.03
CA HIS A 25 34.15 -19.56 -31.93
C HIS A 25 34.28 -19.13 -30.46
N PRO A 26 35.46 -18.69 -29.99
CA PRO A 26 35.68 -18.32 -28.60
C PRO A 26 35.14 -16.91 -28.25
N ARG A 27 34.06 -16.45 -28.90
CA ARG A 27 33.54 -15.08 -28.72
C ARG A 27 32.37 -14.93 -27.74
N LEU A 28 31.83 -16.01 -27.18
CA LEU A 28 30.70 -15.94 -26.22
C LEU A 28 31.10 -16.02 -24.74
N ARG A 29 32.40 -16.13 -24.43
CA ARG A 29 32.91 -16.15 -23.03
C ARG A 29 33.38 -14.79 -22.48
N ALA A 30 33.33 -13.72 -23.27
CA ALA A 30 34.00 -12.45 -22.93
C ALA A 30 33.06 -11.27 -22.61
N LEU A 31 31.73 -11.48 -22.47
CA LEU A 31 30.78 -10.38 -22.19
C LEU A 31 30.14 -10.38 -20.79
N ASP A 32 30.47 -11.33 -19.91
CA ASP A 32 29.87 -11.39 -18.56
C ASP A 32 30.81 -11.05 -17.39
N LEU A 33 32.00 -10.50 -17.67
CA LEU A 33 32.94 -10.06 -16.62
C LEU A 33 32.77 -8.60 -16.20
N ASN A 34 31.54 -8.06 -16.25
CA ASN A 34 31.27 -6.75 -15.69
C ASN A 34 29.96 -6.70 -14.87
N MET A 35 29.72 -7.73 -14.06
CA MET A 35 28.86 -7.58 -12.89
C MET A 35 29.60 -6.71 -11.88
N LYS A 36 29.49 -5.39 -12.04
CA LYS A 36 29.79 -4.40 -11.00
C LYS A 36 29.25 -4.97 -9.69
N ASN A 37 30.15 -5.34 -8.79
CA ASN A 37 29.85 -6.03 -7.54
C ASN A 37 29.18 -5.02 -6.60
N LYS A 38 27.92 -4.69 -6.91
CA LYS A 38 27.09 -3.79 -6.15
C LYS A 38 26.80 -4.55 -4.86
N LYS A 39 27.50 -4.16 -3.79
CA LYS A 39 27.39 -4.78 -2.47
C LYS A 39 25.91 -5.01 -2.16
N LEU A 40 25.48 -6.27 -2.15
CA LEU A 40 24.07 -6.63 -1.99
C LEU A 40 23.62 -6.12 -0.62
N ASN A 41 22.60 -5.27 -0.61
CA ASN A 41 22.04 -4.76 0.64
C ASN A 41 21.10 -5.83 1.23
N ALA A 42 21.59 -6.55 2.23
CA ALA A 42 20.85 -7.64 2.88
C ALA A 42 19.49 -7.16 3.45
N VAL A 43 19.43 -5.93 3.99
CA VAL A 43 18.18 -5.35 4.53
C VAL A 43 17.15 -5.17 3.42
N HIS A 44 17.58 -4.68 2.27
CA HIS A 44 16.70 -4.50 1.11
C HIS A 44 16.19 -5.83 0.58
N VAL A 45 17.07 -6.83 0.43
CA VAL A 45 16.70 -8.17 -0.04
C VAL A 45 15.70 -8.82 0.92
N TRP A 46 15.90 -8.70 2.24
CA TRP A 46 14.97 -9.20 3.24
C TRP A 46 13.58 -8.58 3.12
N LYS A 47 13.50 -7.25 3.05
CA LYS A 47 12.22 -6.52 2.87
C LYS A 47 11.48 -7.00 1.63
N GLN A 48 12.19 -7.07 0.50
CA GLN A 48 11.59 -7.53 -0.75
C GLN A 48 11.12 -8.99 -0.70
N PHE A 49 11.87 -9.85 -0.01
CA PHE A 49 11.46 -11.24 0.15
C PHE A 49 10.17 -11.34 0.96
N ALA A 50 10.10 -10.67 2.10
CA ALA A 50 8.92 -10.68 2.97
C ALA A 50 7.69 -10.07 2.27
N ASP A 51 7.86 -8.91 1.64
CA ASP A 51 6.74 -8.14 1.08
C ASP A 51 6.26 -8.68 -0.27
N LEU A 52 7.13 -9.33 -1.04
CA LEU A 52 6.83 -9.73 -2.42
C LEU A 52 6.91 -11.25 -2.61
N ALA A 53 8.04 -11.87 -2.26
CA ALA A 53 8.26 -13.28 -2.59
C ALA A 53 7.35 -14.22 -1.80
N VAL A 54 7.18 -13.99 -0.50
CA VAL A 54 6.30 -14.80 0.35
C VAL A 54 4.84 -14.78 -0.12
N PRO A 55 4.18 -13.62 -0.29
CA PRO A 55 2.78 -13.59 -0.70
C PRO A 55 2.57 -14.05 -2.15
N GLN A 56 3.45 -13.68 -3.09
CA GLN A 56 3.24 -13.96 -4.51
C GLN A 56 3.57 -15.41 -4.88
N LEU A 57 4.58 -16.02 -4.25
CA LEU A 57 4.96 -17.42 -4.51
C LEU A 57 4.31 -18.39 -3.51
N ARG A 58 3.52 -17.88 -2.57
CA ARG A 58 2.90 -18.63 -1.46
C ARG A 58 3.91 -19.55 -0.79
N LEU A 59 5.01 -18.97 -0.29
CA LEU A 59 6.11 -19.75 0.28
C LEU A 59 5.74 -20.33 1.64
N SER A 60 5.94 -21.63 1.82
CA SER A 60 5.74 -22.32 3.10
C SER A 60 6.85 -22.00 4.10
N VAL A 61 6.63 -22.29 5.38
CA VAL A 61 7.64 -22.07 6.44
C VAL A 61 8.97 -22.76 6.12
N ILE A 62 8.90 -24.01 5.65
CA ILE A 62 10.05 -24.84 5.28
C ILE A 62 10.77 -24.26 4.06
N GLU A 63 10.02 -23.83 3.04
CA GLU A 63 10.58 -23.20 1.83
C GLU A 63 11.32 -21.90 2.15
N ARG A 64 10.75 -21.06 3.03
CA ARG A 64 11.42 -19.83 3.49
C ARG A 64 12.73 -20.15 4.21
N ALA A 65 12.73 -21.11 5.13
CA ALA A 65 13.93 -21.51 5.86
C ALA A 65 15.03 -22.02 4.92
N VAL A 66 14.67 -22.91 4.00
CA VAL A 66 15.61 -23.44 2.99
C VAL A 66 16.14 -22.33 2.08
N TYR A 67 15.26 -21.44 1.59
CA TYR A 67 15.66 -20.35 0.73
C TYR A 67 16.63 -19.39 1.43
N PHE A 68 16.36 -18.99 2.67
CA PHE A 68 17.24 -18.09 3.42
C PHE A 68 18.60 -18.73 3.74
N HIS A 69 18.61 -20.02 4.08
CA HIS A 69 19.85 -20.74 4.33
C HIS A 69 20.72 -20.77 3.06
N LEU A 70 20.13 -21.10 1.91
CA LEU A 70 20.83 -21.06 0.62
C LEU A 70 21.29 -19.65 0.25
N LEU A 71 20.45 -18.63 0.46
CA LEU A 71 20.77 -17.23 0.15
C LEU A 71 21.98 -16.73 0.97
N ARG A 72 22.04 -17.09 2.26
CA ARG A 72 23.14 -16.72 3.17
C ARG A 72 24.47 -17.31 2.72
N HIS A 73 24.48 -18.55 2.25
CA HIS A 73 25.70 -19.27 1.84
C HIS A 73 26.02 -19.13 0.34
N SER A 74 25.25 -18.35 -0.42
CA SER A 74 25.48 -18.08 -1.84
C SER A 74 25.63 -16.58 -2.12
N ARG A 75 24.53 -15.91 -2.49
CA ARG A 75 24.50 -14.52 -2.97
C ARG A 75 25.06 -13.54 -1.95
N LEU A 76 24.79 -13.73 -0.65
CA LEU A 76 25.30 -12.84 0.40
C LEU A 76 26.81 -13.04 0.66
N GLU A 77 27.39 -14.17 0.25
CA GLU A 77 28.84 -14.42 0.24
C GLU A 77 29.49 -14.08 -1.11
N GLY A 78 28.74 -13.53 -2.07
CA GLY A 78 29.23 -13.22 -3.41
C GLY A 78 29.38 -14.42 -4.33
N LYS A 79 28.89 -15.61 -3.92
CA LYS A 79 28.90 -16.83 -4.74
C LYS A 79 27.62 -16.89 -5.58
N PRO A 80 27.71 -16.83 -6.93
CA PRO A 80 26.51 -16.89 -7.78
C PRO A 80 25.88 -18.29 -7.76
N GLU A 81 26.71 -19.33 -7.67
CA GLU A 81 26.29 -20.72 -7.61
C GLU A 81 26.77 -21.35 -6.29
N LEU A 82 25.92 -22.22 -5.73
CA LEU A 82 26.22 -22.97 -4.52
C LEU A 82 26.06 -24.46 -4.78
N ARG A 83 27.14 -25.20 -4.51
CA ARG A 83 27.13 -26.65 -4.48
C ARG A 83 26.89 -27.14 -3.06
N PHE A 84 25.88 -27.98 -2.86
CA PHE A 84 25.56 -28.53 -1.54
C PHE A 84 25.00 -29.95 -1.62
N SER A 85 25.11 -30.68 -0.51
CA SER A 85 24.40 -31.95 -0.31
C SER A 85 23.07 -31.70 0.43
N ILE A 86 22.04 -32.48 0.12
CA ILE A 86 20.74 -32.38 0.83
C ILE A 86 20.93 -32.55 2.34
N LEU A 87 21.85 -33.42 2.76
CA LEU A 87 22.14 -33.66 4.17
C LEU A 87 22.73 -32.41 4.85
N TRP A 88 23.66 -31.71 4.19
CA TRP A 88 24.22 -30.47 4.70
C TRP A 88 23.14 -29.40 4.89
N LEU A 89 22.28 -29.22 3.89
CA LEU A 89 21.17 -28.26 3.95
C LEU A 89 20.15 -28.64 5.03
N ALA A 90 19.86 -29.93 5.20
CA ALA A 90 18.95 -30.42 6.23
C ALA A 90 19.46 -30.15 7.64
N ARG A 91 20.76 -30.37 7.89
CA ARG A 91 21.40 -30.04 9.17
C ARG A 91 21.42 -28.53 9.43
N GLY A 92 21.83 -27.75 8.44
CA GLY A 92 21.94 -26.29 8.58
C GLY A 92 20.60 -25.57 8.74
N ALA A 93 19.51 -26.14 8.21
CA ALA A 93 18.16 -25.61 8.36
C ALA A 93 17.36 -26.28 9.49
N CYS A 94 17.94 -27.25 10.21
CA CYS A 94 17.26 -28.05 11.24
C CYS A 94 15.96 -28.73 10.75
N LEU A 95 16.02 -29.37 9.58
CA LEU A 95 14.87 -30.00 8.92
C LEU A 95 15.18 -31.46 8.55
N SER A 96 14.12 -32.24 8.30
CA SER A 96 14.29 -33.59 7.76
C SER A 96 14.77 -33.54 6.30
N THR A 97 15.55 -34.55 5.88
CA THR A 97 16.05 -34.62 4.49
C THR A 97 14.91 -34.71 3.47
N GLY A 98 13.79 -35.34 3.82
CA GLY A 98 12.59 -35.41 2.99
C GLY A 98 11.96 -34.03 2.77
N SER A 99 11.76 -33.27 3.86
CA SER A 99 11.21 -31.92 3.80
C SER A 99 12.11 -30.97 2.99
N VAL A 100 13.43 -31.08 3.14
CA VAL A 100 14.38 -30.30 2.33
C VAL A 100 14.32 -30.66 0.86
N ARG A 101 14.30 -31.95 0.50
CA ARG A 101 14.15 -32.36 -0.91
C ARG A 101 12.88 -31.80 -1.53
N GLN A 102 11.77 -31.88 -0.80
CA GLN A 102 10.50 -31.35 -1.27
C GLN A 102 10.52 -29.82 -1.41
N ALA A 103 11.09 -29.12 -0.42
CA ALA A 103 11.24 -27.67 -0.46
C ALA A 103 12.13 -27.20 -1.63
N VAL A 104 13.26 -27.86 -1.89
CA VAL A 104 14.14 -27.55 -3.03
C VAL A 104 13.39 -27.75 -4.35
N ARG A 105 12.67 -28.87 -4.51
CA ARG A 105 11.85 -29.12 -5.72
C ARG A 105 10.78 -28.05 -5.90
N SER A 106 10.07 -27.70 -4.83
CA SER A 106 9.03 -26.67 -4.86
C SER A 106 9.59 -25.29 -5.19
N LEU A 107 10.73 -24.90 -4.61
CA LEU A 107 11.39 -23.63 -4.89
C LEU A 107 11.92 -23.55 -6.34
N VAL A 108 12.37 -24.66 -6.91
CA VAL A 108 12.71 -24.74 -8.35
C VAL A 108 11.47 -24.56 -9.21
N ALA A 109 10.36 -25.23 -8.88
CA ALA A 109 9.09 -25.08 -9.60
C ALA A 109 8.54 -23.65 -9.54
N LYS A 110 8.70 -22.98 -8.39
CA LYS A 110 8.34 -21.57 -8.17
C LYS A 110 9.34 -20.58 -8.82
N GLY A 111 10.43 -21.08 -9.40
CA GLY A 111 11.46 -20.28 -10.06
C GLY A 111 12.30 -19.43 -9.12
N ALA A 112 12.29 -19.73 -7.81
CA ALA A 112 13.13 -19.09 -6.79
C ALA A 112 14.55 -19.68 -6.76
N LEU A 113 14.71 -20.93 -7.20
CA LEU A 113 16.00 -21.58 -7.43
C LEU A 113 16.10 -21.97 -8.90
N ARG A 114 17.29 -21.81 -9.49
CA ARG A 114 17.65 -22.45 -10.75
C ARG A 114 18.61 -23.58 -10.44
N LEU A 115 18.28 -24.78 -10.89
CA LEU A 115 19.13 -25.95 -10.72
C LEU A 115 20.06 -26.04 -11.94
N ALA A 116 21.37 -25.90 -11.72
CA ALA A 116 22.38 -26.01 -12.77
C ALA A 116 22.75 -27.48 -13.00
N GLU A 117 23.02 -28.23 -11.92
CA GLU A 117 23.42 -29.64 -12.01
C GLU A 117 22.79 -30.50 -10.91
N ARG A 118 22.41 -31.74 -11.29
CA ARG A 118 22.10 -32.84 -10.37
C ARG A 118 23.17 -33.91 -10.53
N SER A 119 24.08 -34.02 -9.58
CA SER A 119 25.09 -35.08 -9.57
C SER A 119 25.03 -35.88 -8.28
N ARG A 120 25.63 -37.10 -8.29
CA ARG A 120 25.85 -37.89 -7.07
C ARG A 120 26.71 -37.15 -6.04
N ALA A 121 27.54 -36.21 -6.49
CA ALA A 121 28.47 -35.45 -5.68
C ALA A 121 27.91 -34.08 -5.21
N GLY A 122 26.61 -33.82 -5.42
CA GLY A 122 25.92 -32.63 -4.91
C GLY A 122 24.95 -32.00 -5.91
N HIS A 123 24.15 -31.06 -5.41
CA HIS A 123 23.27 -30.20 -6.18
C HIS A 123 23.96 -28.85 -6.37
N VAL A 124 24.04 -28.36 -7.62
CA VAL A 124 24.50 -27.00 -7.90
C VAL A 124 23.28 -26.15 -8.20
N VAL A 125 23.03 -25.14 -7.37
CA VAL A 125 21.89 -24.22 -7.54
C VAL A 125 22.37 -22.77 -7.59
N GLU A 126 21.67 -22.00 -8.39
CA GLU A 126 21.70 -20.54 -8.39
C GLU A 126 20.44 -20.05 -7.64
N VAL A 127 20.64 -19.25 -6.59
CA VAL A 127 19.55 -18.65 -5.80
C VAL A 127 19.16 -17.33 -6.43
N ARG A 128 17.91 -17.23 -6.91
CA ARG A 128 17.40 -16.01 -7.54
C ARG A 128 16.87 -15.05 -6.50
N LEU A 129 17.32 -13.80 -6.53
CA LEU A 129 16.80 -12.73 -5.69
C LEU A 129 15.33 -12.45 -6.01
N PRO A 130 14.53 -11.87 -5.09
CA PRO A 130 13.13 -11.53 -5.36
C PRO A 130 12.92 -10.70 -6.63
N GLU A 131 13.88 -9.83 -6.95
CA GLU A 131 13.87 -9.05 -8.19
C GLU A 131 14.17 -9.87 -9.44
N GLU A 132 14.79 -11.04 -9.36
CA GLU A 132 15.17 -11.91 -10.48
C GLU A 132 14.09 -12.96 -10.80
N ILE A 133 13.18 -13.21 -9.87
CA ILE A 133 12.10 -14.20 -10.04
C ILE A 133 11.06 -13.68 -11.03
N ARG A 134 10.87 -14.40 -12.14
CA ARG A 134 9.97 -14.01 -13.24
C ARG A 134 8.53 -13.79 -12.78
N ALA A 135 8.00 -14.66 -11.92
CA ALA A 135 6.65 -14.53 -11.38
C ALA A 135 6.47 -13.22 -10.59
N ILE A 136 7.48 -12.81 -9.83
CA ILE A 136 7.46 -11.54 -9.09
C ILE A 136 7.59 -10.34 -10.03
N ARG A 137 8.44 -10.43 -11.06
CA ARG A 137 8.54 -9.40 -12.10
C ARG A 137 7.23 -9.21 -12.86
N ALA A 138 6.57 -10.30 -13.26
CA ALA A 138 5.28 -10.28 -13.93
C ALA A 138 4.20 -9.64 -13.02
N GLY A 139 4.18 -10.00 -11.73
CA GLY A 139 3.31 -9.36 -10.74
C GLY A 139 3.59 -7.86 -10.57
N LYS A 140 4.87 -7.43 -10.55
CA LYS A 140 5.24 -6.01 -10.54
C LYS A 140 4.81 -5.27 -11.81
N ILE A 141 4.93 -5.91 -12.98
CA ILE A 141 4.52 -5.32 -14.26
C ILE A 141 2.99 -5.20 -14.31
N ALA A 142 2.26 -6.23 -13.90
CA ALA A 142 0.81 -6.21 -13.81
C ALA A 142 0.31 -5.17 -12.79
N ALA A 143 0.94 -5.08 -11.61
CA ALA A 143 0.64 -4.04 -10.63
C ALA A 143 0.93 -2.63 -11.18
N ARG A 144 2.05 -2.44 -11.89
CA ARG A 144 2.36 -1.16 -12.56
C ARG A 144 1.39 -0.83 -13.69
N ALA A 145 0.89 -1.84 -14.41
CA ALA A 145 -0.10 -1.69 -15.47
C ALA A 145 -1.49 -1.35 -14.88
N ALA A 146 -1.90 -1.99 -13.80
CA ALA A 146 -3.11 -1.65 -13.04
C ALA A 146 -3.00 -0.26 -12.36
N GLU A 147 -1.79 0.18 -12.03
CA GLU A 147 -1.51 1.53 -11.53
C GLU A 147 -1.40 2.60 -12.63
N ARG A 148 -1.53 2.23 -13.91
CA ARG A 148 -1.57 3.20 -15.01
C ARG A 148 -2.93 3.89 -14.97
N ALA A 149 -2.94 5.22 -14.90
CA ALA A 149 -4.15 6.01 -14.83
C ALA A 149 -5.13 5.59 -15.95
N PRO A 150 -6.44 5.48 -15.66
CA PRO A 150 -7.42 5.15 -16.69
C PRO A 150 -7.34 6.18 -17.82
N SER A 151 -7.39 5.72 -19.07
CA SER A 151 -7.63 6.60 -20.23
C SER A 151 -8.93 7.38 -20.04
N GLU A 152 -9.11 8.52 -20.72
CA GLU A 152 -10.31 9.36 -20.57
C GLU A 152 -11.63 8.59 -20.75
N ALA A 153 -11.66 7.62 -21.68
CA ALA A 153 -12.81 6.73 -21.91
C ALA A 153 -13.05 5.72 -20.75
N ASN A 154 -11.99 5.31 -20.04
CA ASN A 154 -12.08 4.41 -18.90
C ASN A 154 -12.36 5.16 -17.58
N PHE A 155 -12.17 6.48 -17.53
CA PHE A 155 -12.34 7.27 -16.31
C PHE A 155 -13.79 7.28 -15.78
N GLU A 156 -14.76 7.38 -16.68
CA GLU A 156 -16.19 7.41 -16.31
C GLU A 156 -16.70 6.04 -15.83
N LYS A 157 -16.08 4.94 -16.28
CA LYS A 157 -16.43 3.57 -15.89
C LYS A 157 -15.55 3.00 -14.79
N ALA A 158 -14.51 3.74 -14.35
CA ALA A 158 -13.57 3.28 -13.35
C ALA A 158 -14.23 3.14 -11.97
N ASP A 159 -13.89 2.06 -11.26
CA ASP A 159 -14.22 1.90 -9.85
C ASP A 159 -13.15 2.60 -8.99
N PHE A 160 -13.53 3.71 -8.37
CA PHE A 160 -12.60 4.51 -7.56
C PHE A 160 -12.31 3.90 -6.18
N LEU A 161 -12.99 2.81 -5.81
CA LEU A 161 -12.74 2.07 -4.58
C LEU A 161 -11.74 0.92 -4.77
N GLU A 162 -11.39 0.53 -5.98
CA GLU A 162 -10.42 -0.56 -6.21
C GLU A 162 -9.03 -0.21 -5.70
N SER A 163 -8.51 0.97 -6.05
CA SER A 163 -7.13 1.35 -5.74
C SER A 163 -7.03 2.48 -4.71
N ARG A 164 -5.99 2.42 -3.88
CA ARG A 164 -5.67 3.50 -2.94
C ARG A 164 -5.43 4.83 -3.65
N ALA A 165 -4.84 4.81 -4.84
CA ALA A 165 -4.55 6.02 -5.62
C ALA A 165 -5.83 6.71 -6.09
N LEU A 166 -6.84 5.95 -6.53
CA LEU A 166 -8.14 6.50 -6.94
C LEU A 166 -8.91 7.07 -5.75
N ARG A 167 -8.91 6.38 -4.60
CA ARG A 167 -9.47 6.95 -3.35
C ARG A 167 -8.78 8.25 -2.94
N GLN A 168 -7.46 8.34 -3.12
CA GLN A 168 -6.71 9.57 -2.87
C GLN A 168 -7.07 10.71 -3.83
N ALA A 169 -7.38 10.40 -5.09
CA ALA A 169 -7.85 11.39 -6.06
C ALA A 169 -9.16 12.05 -5.61
N ILE A 170 -10.11 11.28 -5.06
CA ILE A 170 -11.34 11.84 -4.46
C ILE A 170 -10.96 12.85 -3.37
N HIS A 171 -10.17 12.45 -2.37
CA HIS A 171 -9.75 13.36 -1.30
C HIS A 171 -9.02 14.63 -1.78
N ALA A 172 -8.25 14.53 -2.86
CA ALA A 172 -7.55 15.66 -3.45
C ALA A 172 -8.54 16.65 -4.10
N ARG A 173 -9.62 16.15 -4.72
CA ARG A 173 -10.70 16.98 -5.28
C ARG A 173 -11.36 17.87 -4.23
N GLU A 174 -11.63 17.32 -3.04
CA GLU A 174 -12.20 18.09 -1.92
C GLU A 174 -11.16 18.92 -1.16
N GLY A 175 -9.90 18.97 -1.60
CA GLY A 175 -8.84 19.77 -0.95
C GLY A 175 -8.52 19.30 0.48
N GLY A 176 -8.84 18.06 0.83
CA GLY A 176 -8.66 17.54 2.19
C GLY A 176 -9.71 18.02 3.21
N PHE A 177 -10.87 18.50 2.75
CA PHE A 177 -12.01 18.83 3.61
C PHE A 177 -13.12 17.78 3.50
N CYS A 178 -13.96 17.69 4.54
CA CYS A 178 -15.15 16.85 4.51
C CYS A 178 -16.17 17.48 3.57
N PHE A 179 -16.68 16.71 2.62
CA PHE A 179 -17.70 17.17 1.68
C PHE A 179 -18.95 17.67 2.40
N TYR A 180 -19.33 17.02 3.51
CA TYR A 180 -20.55 17.32 4.25
C TYR A 180 -20.41 18.51 5.20
N CYS A 181 -19.55 18.39 6.22
CA CYS A 181 -19.42 19.39 7.28
C CYS A 181 -18.30 20.41 7.08
N LEU A 182 -17.59 20.37 5.94
CA LEU A 182 -16.50 21.29 5.59
C LEU A 182 -15.30 21.32 6.56
N ARG A 183 -15.30 20.50 7.62
CA ARG A 183 -14.16 20.36 8.53
C ARG A 183 -12.97 19.71 7.84
N ARG A 184 -11.76 20.14 8.22
CA ARG A 184 -10.51 19.59 7.69
C ARG A 184 -10.36 18.13 8.09
N LEU A 185 -9.99 17.30 7.11
CA LEU A 185 -9.82 15.87 7.30
C LEU A 185 -8.41 15.53 7.74
N ARG A 186 -8.30 14.65 8.72
CA ARG A 186 -7.04 14.02 9.10
C ARG A 186 -6.81 12.79 8.21
N PRO A 187 -5.59 12.56 7.68
CA PRO A 187 -5.31 11.41 6.82
C PRO A 187 -5.66 10.05 7.42
N THR A 188 -5.68 9.94 8.76
CA THR A 188 -5.96 8.72 9.52
C THR A 188 -7.45 8.43 9.72
N VAL A 189 -8.34 9.42 9.60
CA VAL A 189 -9.77 9.32 9.98
C VAL A 189 -10.70 9.72 8.83
N ARG A 190 -10.17 9.81 7.61
CA ARG A 190 -10.93 10.16 6.40
C ARG A 190 -11.37 8.92 5.65
N GLY A 191 -12.57 8.98 5.09
CA GLY A 191 -13.15 7.94 4.26
C GLY A 191 -13.68 8.50 2.95
N VAL A 192 -14.01 7.60 2.04
CA VAL A 192 -14.79 7.93 0.85
C VAL A 192 -16.20 7.41 1.10
N ASP A 193 -17.20 8.26 0.87
CA ASP A 193 -18.62 7.94 1.07
C ASP A 193 -19.39 8.01 -0.24
N HIS A 194 -20.42 7.18 -0.34
CA HIS A 194 -21.36 7.16 -1.45
C HIS A 194 -22.45 8.21 -1.24
N VAL A 195 -22.57 9.15 -2.18
CA VAL A 195 -23.60 10.19 -2.20
C VAL A 195 -25.00 9.57 -2.23
N VAL A 196 -25.22 8.66 -3.17
CA VAL A 196 -26.32 7.71 -3.19
C VAL A 196 -25.79 6.39 -2.63
N PRO A 197 -26.32 5.88 -1.51
CA PRO A 197 -25.88 4.62 -0.91
C PRO A 197 -25.97 3.44 -1.88
N ARG A 198 -25.09 2.45 -1.72
CA ARG A 198 -25.08 1.23 -2.55
C ARG A 198 -26.42 0.48 -2.53
N VAL A 199 -27.05 0.39 -1.36
CA VAL A 199 -28.37 -0.25 -1.18
C VAL A 199 -29.48 0.44 -1.99
N ARG A 200 -29.26 1.70 -2.41
CA ARG A 200 -30.17 2.48 -3.28
C ARG A 200 -29.67 2.59 -4.73
N GLY A 201 -28.78 1.70 -5.15
CA GLY A 201 -28.25 1.66 -6.52
C GLY A 201 -27.07 2.59 -6.82
N GLY A 202 -26.43 3.16 -5.79
CA GLY A 202 -25.27 4.01 -5.98
C GLY A 202 -24.02 3.25 -6.47
N GLY A 203 -23.46 3.70 -7.60
CA GLY A 203 -22.23 3.13 -8.16
C GLY A 203 -20.94 3.61 -7.46
N ASN A 204 -19.81 2.99 -7.81
CA ASN A 204 -18.47 3.32 -7.30
C ASN A 204 -17.70 4.33 -8.18
N GLY A 205 -18.38 4.99 -9.12
CA GLY A 205 -17.79 6.02 -9.95
C GLY A 205 -17.55 7.32 -9.19
N TYR A 206 -16.62 8.17 -9.68
CA TYR A 206 -16.29 9.43 -9.02
C TYR A 206 -17.47 10.41 -8.85
N ARG A 207 -18.51 10.28 -9.68
CA ARG A 207 -19.74 11.07 -9.63
C ARG A 207 -20.63 10.75 -8.42
N ASN A 208 -20.39 9.61 -7.77
CA ASN A 208 -21.16 9.18 -6.61
C ASN A 208 -20.30 9.07 -5.34
N LEU A 209 -19.00 9.39 -5.43
CA LEU A 209 -18.08 9.25 -4.31
C LEU A 209 -17.55 10.60 -3.87
N VAL A 210 -17.53 10.86 -2.56
CA VAL A 210 -17.02 12.09 -1.95
C VAL A 210 -16.15 11.80 -0.74
N SER A 211 -15.23 12.70 -0.41
CA SER A 211 -14.44 12.63 0.81
C SER A 211 -15.28 12.98 2.05
N SER A 212 -15.29 12.11 3.06
CA SER A 212 -16.05 12.27 4.30
C SER A 212 -15.18 12.09 5.54
N CYS A 213 -15.57 12.71 6.67
CA CYS A 213 -15.03 12.37 7.98
C CYS A 213 -15.79 11.17 8.55
N ALA A 214 -15.15 10.39 9.42
CA ALA A 214 -15.80 9.23 10.06
C ALA A 214 -17.13 9.58 10.74
N GLU A 215 -17.21 10.72 11.43
CA GLU A 215 -18.44 11.15 12.11
C GLU A 215 -19.60 11.38 11.13
N CYS A 216 -19.38 12.17 10.06
CA CYS A 216 -20.42 12.40 9.06
C CYS A 216 -20.77 11.14 8.28
N ASN A 217 -19.78 10.29 8.00
CA ASN A 217 -19.99 9.02 7.31
C ASN A 217 -20.92 8.11 8.10
N SER A 218 -20.64 7.93 9.40
CA SER A 218 -21.45 7.11 10.29
C SER A 218 -22.83 7.72 10.52
N LEU A 219 -22.92 9.04 10.72
CA LEU A 219 -24.22 9.70 10.91
C LEU A 219 -25.10 9.63 9.66
N LYS A 220 -24.54 9.82 8.46
CA LYS A 220 -25.31 9.73 7.22
C LYS A 220 -25.93 8.35 7.05
N GLY A 221 -25.13 7.30 7.25
CA GLY A 221 -25.54 5.92 7.04
C GLY A 221 -26.11 5.73 5.63
N GLU A 222 -27.30 5.13 5.56
CA GLU A 222 -27.99 4.79 4.31
C GLU A 222 -28.91 5.90 3.77
N ARG A 223 -28.77 7.12 4.29
CA ARG A 223 -29.47 8.29 3.74
C ARG A 223 -28.77 8.79 2.48
N ARG A 224 -29.54 9.38 1.56
CA ARG A 224 -28.95 10.13 0.44
C ARG A 224 -28.25 11.38 0.99
N ALA A 225 -27.19 11.80 0.31
CA ALA A 225 -26.40 12.97 0.72
C ALA A 225 -27.25 14.24 0.85
N GLU A 226 -28.20 14.46 -0.06
CA GLU A 226 -29.08 15.62 -0.06
C GLU A 226 -29.91 15.68 1.24
N ASP A 227 -30.47 14.54 1.65
CA ASP A 227 -31.26 14.43 2.88
C ASP A 227 -30.38 14.64 4.10
N PHE A 228 -29.18 14.09 4.08
CA PHE A 228 -28.21 14.24 5.17
C PHE A 228 -27.72 15.69 5.32
N LEU A 229 -27.48 16.40 4.22
CA LEU A 229 -27.12 17.83 4.27
C LEU A 229 -28.25 18.67 4.87
N ARG A 230 -29.51 18.41 4.50
CA ARG A 230 -30.67 19.09 5.10
C ARG A 230 -30.80 18.76 6.59
N TRP A 231 -30.52 17.53 6.99
CA TRP A 231 -30.47 17.15 8.39
C TRP A 231 -29.36 17.92 9.14
N LEU A 232 -28.13 17.98 8.60
CA LEU A 232 -27.04 18.75 9.21
C LEU A 232 -27.39 20.24 9.39
N TYR A 233 -28.13 20.83 8.45
CA TYR A 233 -28.63 22.20 8.59
C TYR A 233 -29.65 22.34 9.72
N ARG A 234 -30.62 21.42 9.83
CA ARG A 234 -31.61 21.41 10.92
C ARG A 234 -30.95 21.25 12.29
N GLU A 235 -29.86 20.49 12.37
CA GLU A 235 -29.06 20.31 13.58
C GLU A 235 -28.10 21.49 13.87
N GLY A 236 -28.15 22.57 13.09
CA GLY A 236 -27.28 23.74 13.26
C GLY A 236 -25.80 23.49 12.94
N ARG A 237 -25.46 22.37 12.29
CA ARG A 237 -24.09 22.00 11.92
C ARG A 237 -23.63 22.60 10.58
N LEU A 238 -24.56 23.18 9.83
CA LEU A 238 -24.31 23.93 8.61
C LEU A 238 -25.11 25.24 8.66
N THR A 239 -24.53 26.31 8.12
CA THR A 239 -25.24 27.54 7.80
C THR A 239 -26.07 27.39 6.52
N ALA A 240 -27.02 28.30 6.29
CA ALA A 240 -27.83 28.30 5.07
C ALA A 240 -26.98 28.46 3.79
N GLY A 241 -25.92 29.28 3.86
CA GLY A 241 -24.97 29.48 2.77
C GLY A 241 -24.16 28.22 2.48
N GLU A 242 -23.69 27.52 3.52
CA GLU A 242 -22.96 26.26 3.36
C GLU A 242 -23.86 25.16 2.79
N LEU A 243 -25.08 24.99 3.29
CA LEU A 243 -26.06 24.04 2.75
C LEU A 243 -26.27 24.30 1.25
N SER A 244 -26.57 25.54 0.88
CA SER A 244 -26.79 25.93 -0.51
C SER A 244 -25.55 25.65 -1.38
N GLY A 245 -24.35 25.94 -0.86
CA GLY A 245 -23.10 25.61 -1.52
C GLY A 245 -22.90 24.11 -1.73
N ARG A 246 -23.26 23.28 -0.74
CA ARG A 246 -23.11 21.81 -0.81
C ARG A 246 -24.13 21.16 -1.74
N LEU A 247 -25.37 21.62 -1.76
CA LEU A 247 -26.38 21.14 -2.72
C LEU A 247 -25.98 21.45 -4.17
N ARG A 248 -25.42 22.65 -4.42
CA ARG A 248 -24.84 22.97 -5.74
C ARG A 248 -23.65 22.08 -6.09
N ALA A 249 -22.78 21.80 -5.10
CA ALA A 249 -21.66 20.88 -5.30
C ALA A 249 -22.13 19.45 -5.63
N LEU A 250 -23.18 18.95 -4.97
CA LEU A 250 -23.80 17.65 -5.30
C LEU A 250 -24.34 17.60 -6.73
N ALA A 251 -25.07 18.64 -7.15
CA ALA A 251 -25.55 18.74 -8.52
C ALA A 251 -24.38 18.77 -9.53
N GLY A 252 -23.32 19.52 -9.23
CA GLY A 252 -22.10 19.56 -10.03
C GLY A 252 -21.37 18.22 -10.10
N LEU A 253 -21.36 17.47 -8.99
CA LEU A 253 -20.79 16.13 -8.92
C LEU A 253 -21.55 15.14 -9.82
N ALA A 254 -22.88 15.10 -9.71
CA ALA A 254 -23.74 14.24 -10.52
C ALA A 254 -23.61 14.56 -12.03
N ALA A 255 -23.52 15.86 -12.35
CA ALA A 255 -23.28 16.33 -13.72
C ALA A 255 -21.86 16.05 -14.25
N GLY A 256 -20.94 15.52 -13.42
CA GLY A 256 -19.55 15.23 -13.81
C GLY A 256 -18.64 16.46 -13.90
N LYS A 257 -19.06 17.62 -13.36
CA LYS A 257 -18.28 18.86 -13.35
C LYS A 257 -17.13 18.81 -12.32
N LEU A 258 -17.27 17.99 -11.28
CA LEU A 258 -16.28 17.81 -10.22
C LEU A 258 -15.41 16.58 -10.48
N ARG A 259 -14.49 16.69 -11.45
CA ARG A 259 -13.55 15.61 -11.80
C ARG A 259 -12.35 15.57 -10.83
N PRO A 260 -12.04 14.39 -10.25
CA PRO A 260 -10.84 14.22 -9.45
C PRO A 260 -9.55 14.40 -10.26
N PRO A 261 -8.49 14.99 -9.67
CA PRO A 261 -7.18 15.03 -10.32
C PRO A 261 -6.62 13.61 -10.42
N LEU A 262 -6.25 13.19 -11.62
CA LEU A 262 -5.61 11.90 -11.82
C LEU A 262 -4.25 11.87 -11.09
N PRO A 263 -3.88 10.75 -10.46
CA PRO A 263 -2.57 10.60 -9.87
C PRO A 263 -1.50 10.69 -10.97
N SER A 264 -0.85 11.85 -11.08
CA SER A 264 0.29 12.02 -11.97
C SER A 264 1.43 11.14 -11.44
N GLN A 265 2.17 10.49 -12.34
CA GLN A 265 3.35 9.67 -11.99
C GLN A 265 4.40 10.46 -11.17
N ARG A 266 4.32 11.80 -11.14
CA ARG A 266 5.28 12.72 -10.50
C ARG A 266 5.02 12.97 -9.01
N ASP A 267 3.83 12.66 -8.48
CA ASP A 267 3.50 12.96 -7.07
C ASP A 267 3.90 11.86 -6.08
N ARG A 268 4.44 10.74 -6.56
CA ARG A 268 4.83 9.57 -5.73
C ARG A 268 6.03 9.81 -4.80
N GLY A 269 6.70 10.97 -4.88
CA GLY A 269 7.90 11.30 -4.11
C GLY A 269 7.72 12.25 -2.92
N LYS A 270 6.53 12.84 -2.70
CA LYS A 270 6.33 13.85 -1.64
C LYS A 270 5.34 13.40 -0.57
N GLY A 271 5.53 12.18 -0.07
CA GLY A 271 5.00 11.72 1.22
C GLY A 271 5.92 12.10 2.40
N GLY A 272 6.84 13.05 2.20
CA GLY A 272 7.63 13.65 3.28
C GLY A 272 6.79 14.69 4.00
N VAL A 273 6.53 14.45 5.28
CA VAL A 273 6.04 15.43 6.25
C VAL A 273 6.75 16.77 5.98
N ARG A 274 6.05 17.75 5.39
CA ARG A 274 6.48 19.13 5.47
C ARG A 274 6.39 19.47 6.96
N LYS A 275 7.54 19.43 7.65
CA LYS A 275 7.70 20.07 8.95
C LYS A 275 7.14 21.48 8.80
N THR A 276 6.02 21.74 9.46
CA THR A 276 5.56 23.10 9.71
C THR A 276 6.73 23.83 10.36
N LYS A 277 7.30 24.81 9.67
CA LYS A 277 8.25 25.75 10.28
C LYS A 277 7.55 26.34 11.50
N GLU A 278 8.15 26.12 12.66
CA GLU A 278 7.73 26.72 13.91
C GLU A 278 7.58 28.23 13.72
N ARG A 279 6.47 28.75 14.25
CA ARG A 279 6.23 30.18 14.44
C ARG A 279 7.37 30.75 15.30
N PRO A 280 7.96 31.91 14.97
CA PRO A 280 9.01 32.48 15.81
C PRO A 280 8.42 32.87 17.16
N LYS A 281 9.08 32.41 18.23
CA LYS A 281 8.80 32.79 19.62
C LYS A 281 8.87 34.31 19.74
N ARG A 282 7.78 34.95 20.19
CA ARG A 282 7.81 36.35 20.62
C ARG A 282 8.76 36.42 21.83
N ARG A 283 9.90 37.10 21.65
CA ARG A 283 10.78 37.50 22.76
C ARG A 283 10.00 38.48 23.62
N ALA A 284 9.83 38.14 24.89
CA ALA A 284 9.56 39.11 25.94
C ALA A 284 10.79 40.03 26.05
N GLN A 285 10.61 41.31 25.77
CA GLN A 285 11.55 42.35 26.17
C GLN A 285 11.00 43.00 27.44
N LYS A 286 11.67 42.71 28.54
CA LYS A 286 11.72 43.56 29.73
C LYS A 286 12.19 44.95 29.31
N ALA A 287 11.42 45.98 29.63
CA ALA A 287 11.93 47.32 29.87
C ALA A 287 11.28 47.80 31.16
N GLY A 288 12.05 47.70 32.26
CA GLY A 288 11.84 48.49 33.46
C GLY A 288 12.86 49.62 33.43
N GLY A 289 12.41 50.83 33.74
CA GLY A 289 13.23 52.04 33.79
C GLY A 289 12.32 53.24 33.99
N GLU A 290 12.15 53.60 35.26
CA GLU A 290 11.43 54.77 35.79
C GLU A 290 11.88 56.09 35.16
N ILE A 291 11.01 57.11 35.14
CA ILE A 291 11.15 58.35 35.95
C ILE A 291 10.07 59.39 35.57
N LEU A 292 9.53 60.01 36.63
CA LEU A 292 8.88 61.34 36.75
C LEU A 292 7.34 61.49 36.76
N ARG A 293 6.84 61.45 38.00
CA ARG A 293 5.87 62.34 38.69
C ARG A 293 5.14 63.44 37.90
N LEU A 294 3.82 63.48 38.12
CA LEU A 294 2.96 64.62 38.53
C LEU A 294 1.54 64.03 38.74
N ALA A 295 1.07 63.76 39.97
CA ALA A 295 0.21 64.65 40.81
C ALA A 295 -0.90 65.33 39.97
N THR A 296 -2.21 65.12 40.16
CA THR A 296 -3.01 65.34 41.37
C THR A 296 -4.50 64.91 41.16
N LEU A 297 -5.10 64.38 42.24
CA LEU A 297 -6.46 64.63 42.81
C LEU A 297 -7.76 64.38 42.01
N ALA A 298 -8.60 63.46 42.53
CA ALA A 298 -10.03 63.61 42.87
C ALA A 298 -10.57 62.22 43.31
N GLN A 299 -10.75 61.96 44.62
CA GLN A 299 -12.01 62.04 45.41
C GLN A 299 -13.11 61.10 44.87
N ASP A 300 -13.30 59.93 45.49
CA ASP A 300 -14.22 59.66 46.62
C ASP A 300 -15.68 59.51 46.14
N ASP A 301 -16.22 58.28 46.25
CA ASP A 301 -17.54 57.97 46.84
C ASP A 301 -18.00 56.54 46.50
N ASP A 302 -17.96 55.68 47.52
CA ASP A 302 -18.81 54.49 47.76
C ASP A 302 -19.63 54.88 49.02
N PRO A 303 -20.95 54.63 49.18
CA PRO A 303 -21.49 53.26 49.31
C PRO A 303 -22.98 53.05 48.93
N LEU A 304 -23.40 51.79 48.74
CA LEU A 304 -24.57 51.17 49.43
C LEU A 304 -24.95 49.75 48.90
N ARG A 305 -24.58 48.76 49.72
CA ARG A 305 -25.48 47.78 50.40
C ARG A 305 -26.36 46.80 49.59
N VAL A 306 -25.85 45.57 49.50
CA VAL A 306 -26.42 44.28 49.96
C VAL A 306 -27.96 44.14 50.08
N VAL A 307 -28.56 43.21 49.32
CA VAL A 307 -29.54 42.21 49.83
C VAL A 307 -29.41 40.89 49.05
N LYS A 308 -29.26 39.79 49.80
CA LYS A 308 -29.31 38.38 49.37
C LYS A 308 -30.76 37.87 49.42
N SER A 309 -31.15 36.98 48.51
CA SER A 309 -32.21 35.97 48.77
C SER A 309 -32.15 34.82 47.75
N GLU A 310 -31.78 33.62 48.24
CA GLU A 310 -32.08 32.31 47.62
C GLU A 310 -33.46 31.79 48.13
N PRO A 311 -33.87 30.52 47.94
CA PRO A 311 -34.47 29.94 46.73
C PRO A 311 -35.89 29.35 46.99
N GLY A 312 -36.77 29.35 45.98
CA GLY A 312 -38.11 28.77 46.07
C GLY A 312 -38.21 27.34 45.52
N ARG A 313 -38.60 26.38 46.38
CA ARG A 313 -39.06 25.02 46.07
C ARG A 313 -40.59 24.97 45.89
N PHE A 314 -41.07 23.80 45.43
CA PHE A 314 -42.45 23.28 45.29
C PHE A 314 -43.12 23.58 43.94
N ALA A 315 -43.78 22.66 43.23
CA ALA A 315 -44.52 21.48 43.67
C ALA A 315 -44.53 20.33 42.64
N GLU A 316 -44.91 19.15 43.14
CA GLU A 316 -45.05 17.85 42.48
C GLU A 316 -46.41 17.67 41.75
N GLY A 317 -46.43 16.77 40.76
CA GLY A 317 -47.55 15.86 40.45
C GLY A 317 -48.21 16.00 39.06
N PRO A 318 -48.92 14.96 38.53
CA PRO A 318 -48.93 13.54 38.89
C PRO A 318 -48.62 12.59 37.71
N ARG A 319 -48.30 11.33 38.04
CA ARG A 319 -48.30 10.18 37.11
C ARG A 319 -49.71 9.59 37.06
N HIS A 320 -50.16 9.15 35.89
CA HIS A 320 -51.28 8.20 35.76
C HIS A 320 -50.82 6.92 35.05
N PRO A 321 -51.33 5.74 35.48
CA PRO A 321 -51.16 4.47 34.79
C PRO A 321 -52.33 4.18 33.83
N GLY A 322 -52.05 3.41 32.79
CA GLY A 322 -53.01 2.89 31.81
C GLY A 322 -52.28 2.10 30.73
#